data_AF-W1YN22-F1
#
_entry.id   AF-W1YN22-F1
#
_cell.length_a   1.000
_cell.length_b   1.000
_cell.length_c   1.000
_cell.angle_alpha   90.00
_cell.angle_beta   90.00
_cell.angle_gamma   90.00
#
_symmetry.space_group_name_H-M   'P 1'
#
loop_
_entity.id
_entity.type
_entity.pdbx_description
1 polymer ?
#
loop_
_entity_poly.entity_id
_entity_poly.type
_entity_poly.pdbx_seq_one_letter_code
_entity_poly.pdbx_strand_id
1 'polypeptide(L)' 'VLAKVERDALMTELDDPGYGWASNKGYASAAHVAGLGRLGASDQHRRSWHLPGLEAFAAGGQ' A
#
# COMPACT_ATOMS: atom_id res chain seq x y z
N VAL A 1 -9.46 -11.74 -15.38
CA VAL A 1 -8.19 -11.29 -15.99
C VAL A 1 -8.20 -9.80 -16.33
N LEU A 2 -9.21 -9.28 -17.04
CA LEU A 2 -9.33 -7.83 -17.36
C LEU A 2 -9.28 -6.91 -16.13
N ALA A 3 -10.04 -7.25 -15.08
CA ALA A 3 -10.04 -6.49 -13.83
C ALA A 3 -8.67 -6.44 -13.11
N LYS A 4 -7.76 -7.38 -13.40
CA LYS A 4 -6.41 -7.41 -12.82
C LYS A 4 -5.42 -6.57 -13.64
N VAL A 5 -5.51 -6.62 -14.96
CA VAL A 5 -4.63 -5.84 -15.85
C VAL A 5 -4.86 -4.33 -15.65
N GLU A 6 -6.12 -3.91 -15.56
CA GLU A 6 -6.46 -2.51 -15.36
C GLU A 6 -6.03 -2.00 -13.98
N ARG A 7 -6.14 -2.86 -12.95
CA ARG A 7 -5.60 -2.57 -11.61
C ARG A 7 -4.07 -2.44 -11.64
N ASP A 8 -3.37 -3.32 -12.37
CA ASP A 8 -1.91 -3.29 -12.45
C ASP A 8 -1.39 -2.03 -13.18
N ALA A 9 -2.11 -1.59 -14.22
CA ALA A 9 -1.84 -0.33 -14.92
C ALA A 9 -2.06 0.88 -13.99
N LEU A 10 -3.23 0.94 -13.34
CA LEU A 10 -3.57 2.00 -12.36
C LEU A 10 -2.54 2.10 -11.23
N MET A 11 -2.06 0.98 -10.68
CA MET A 11 -1.05 0.98 -9.61
C MET A 11 0.35 1.39 -10.10
N THR A 12 0.62 1.34 -11.42
CA THR A 12 1.87 1.82 -12.01
C THR A 12 1.83 3.33 -12.24
N GLU A 13 0.66 3.85 -12.59
CA GLU A 13 0.43 5.29 -12.81
C GLU A 13 0.16 6.05 -11.51
N LEU A 14 -0.10 5.35 -10.41
CA LEU A 14 -0.36 5.97 -9.12
C LEU A 14 0.93 6.62 -8.57
N ASP A 15 0.79 7.85 -8.08
CA ASP A 15 1.86 8.53 -7.36
C ASP A 15 2.29 7.70 -6.14
N ASP A 16 3.58 7.42 -6.04
CA ASP A 16 4.15 6.58 -4.98
C ASP A 16 4.84 7.43 -3.92
N PRO A 17 4.16 7.74 -2.81
CA PRO A 17 4.78 8.44 -1.69
C PRO A 17 5.77 7.55 -0.90
N GLY A 18 6.01 6.31 -1.34
CA GLY A 18 6.90 5.33 -0.71
C GLY A 18 6.26 3.98 -0.37
N TYR A 19 5.09 3.66 -0.94
CA TYR A 19 4.42 2.37 -0.73
C TYR A 19 4.84 1.32 -1.76
N GLY A 20 5.61 1.67 -2.78
CA GLY A 20 6.05 0.80 -3.87
C GLY A 20 4.94 0.33 -4.80
N TRP A 21 3.90 1.14 -5.05
CA TRP A 21 2.70 0.74 -5.82
C TRP A 21 3.02 0.10 -7.18
N ALA A 22 3.95 0.70 -7.92
CA ALA A 22 4.36 0.21 -9.24
C ALA A 22 4.98 -1.19 -9.19
N SER A 23 5.63 -1.56 -8.08
CA SER A 23 6.28 -2.87 -7.93
C SER A 23 5.38 -3.92 -7.30
N ASN A 24 4.57 -3.54 -6.31
CA ASN A 24 3.76 -4.51 -5.56
C ASN A 24 2.29 -4.54 -5.96
N LYS A 25 1.83 -3.62 -6.81
CA LYS A 25 0.44 -3.54 -7.29
C LYS A 25 -0.62 -3.52 -6.17
N GLY A 26 -0.24 -3.05 -4.98
CA GLY A 26 -1.07 -3.02 -3.79
C GLY A 26 -1.08 -4.32 -2.96
N TYR A 27 -0.17 -5.26 -3.22
CA TYR A 27 0.09 -6.39 -2.34
C TYR A 27 1.04 -6.00 -1.20
N ALA A 28 0.87 -6.64 -0.04
CA ALA A 28 1.67 -6.42 1.17
C ALA A 28 3.11 -6.94 1.03
N SER A 29 3.93 -6.25 0.24
CA SER A 29 5.38 -6.45 0.15
C SER A 29 6.11 -5.79 1.32
N ALA A 30 7.35 -6.19 1.62
CA ALA A 30 8.13 -5.57 2.69
C ALA A 30 8.27 -4.05 2.55
N ALA A 31 8.45 -3.55 1.32
CA ALA A 31 8.47 -2.12 1.03
C ALA A 31 7.11 -1.45 1.32
N HIS A 32 6.01 -2.12 0.97
CA HIS A 32 4.65 -1.64 1.25
C HIS A 32 4.36 -1.55 2.75
N VAL A 33 4.72 -2.60 3.50
CA VAL A 33 4.57 -2.67 4.96
C VAL A 33 5.41 -1.58 5.64
N ALA A 34 6.64 -1.36 5.16
CA ALA A 34 7.49 -0.28 5.66
C ALA A 34 6.91 1.11 5.36
N GLY A 35 6.32 1.31 4.18
CA GLY A 35 5.58 2.52 3.82
C GLY A 35 4.37 2.75 4.73
N LEU A 36 3.55 1.71 4.94
CA LEU A 36 2.41 1.72 5.87
C LEU A 36 2.83 2.09 7.29
N GLY A 37 3.98 1.58 7.77
CA GLY A 37 4.51 1.90 9.09
C GLY A 37 5.00 3.36 9.23
N ARG A 38 5.37 4.02 8.14
CA ARG A 38 5.86 5.41 8.14
C ARG A 38 4.77 6.44 7.86
N LEU A 39 3.87 6.11 6.92
CA LEU A 39 2.90 7.04 6.34
C LEU A 39 1.45 6.71 6.72
N GLY A 40 1.18 5.50 7.23
CA GLY A 40 -0.17 5.02 7.54
C GLY A 40 -0.94 4.48 6.32
N ALA A 41 -2.23 4.20 6.49
CA ALA A 41 -3.10 3.78 5.37
C ALA A 41 -3.56 4.98 4.53
N SER A 42 -3.11 5.06 3.27
CA SER A 42 -3.74 5.92 2.24
C SER A 42 -5.12 5.41 1.79
N ASP A 43 -5.92 6.26 1.13
CA ASP A 43 -7.27 5.94 0.64
C ASP A 43 -7.30 4.83 -0.43
N GLN A 44 -6.17 4.58 -1.10
CA GLN A 44 -6.04 3.48 -2.06
C GLN A 44 -5.95 2.10 -1.39
N HIS A 45 -5.78 2.06 -0.06
CA HIS A 45 -5.80 0.82 0.71
C HIS A 45 -7.22 0.40 1.08
N ARG A 46 -7.49 -0.90 0.95
CA ARG A 46 -8.74 -1.48 1.43
C ARG A 46 -8.66 -1.63 2.95
N ARG A 47 -9.21 -0.67 3.70
CA ARG A 47 -9.25 -0.69 5.17
C ARG A 47 -10.02 -1.88 5.77
N SER A 48 -10.88 -2.52 4.98
CA SER A 48 -11.55 -3.78 5.35
C SER A 48 -10.61 -5.00 5.31
N TRP A 49 -9.40 -4.86 4.78
CA TRP A 49 -8.38 -5.90 4.74
C TRP A 49 -7.34 -5.70 5.85
N HIS A 50 -6.66 -6.78 6.21
CA HIS A 50 -5.53 -6.69 7.12
C HIS A 50 -4.34 -6.00 6.44
N LEU A 51 -3.91 -4.87 6.99
CA LEU A 51 -2.81 -4.05 6.47
C LEU A 51 -1.62 -4.15 7.43
N PRO A 52 -0.74 -5.16 7.27
CA PRO A 52 0.44 -5.30 8.11
C PRO A 52 1.33 -4.07 7.95
N GLY A 53 1.69 -3.42 9.05
CA GLY A 53 2.46 -2.17 9.05
C GLY A 53 1.71 -0.99 9.69
N LEU A 54 0.37 -0.97 9.67
CA LEU A 54 -0.36 0.07 10.42
C LEU A 54 -0.14 -0.04 11.92
N GLU A 55 0.09 -1.24 12.45
CA GLU A 55 0.41 -1.43 13.86
C GLU A 55 1.73 -0.75 14.22
N ALA A 56 2.72 -0.76 13.33
CA ALA A 56 3.98 -0.05 13.52
C ALA A 56 3.79 1.48 13.46
N PHE A 57 2.93 1.96 12.56
CA PHE A 57 2.54 3.38 12.52
C PHE A 57 1.80 3.82 13.79
N ALA A 58 0.87 3.00 14.28
CA ALA A 58 0.09 3.27 15.48
C ALA A 58 0.94 3.16 16.76
N ALA A 59 1.86 2.20 16.84
CA ALA A 59 2.79 2.04 17.96
C ALA A 59 3.90 3.09 17.95
N GLY A 60 4.21 3.66 16.78
CA GLY A 60 5.24 4.69 16.59
C GLY A 60 4.88 6.06 17.14
N GLY A 61 3.59 6.33 17.42
CA GLY A 61 3.10 7.51 18.13
C GLY A 61 3.40 8.85 17.44
N GLN A 62 2.36 9.56 17.01
CA GLN A 62 2.43 11.01 16.87
C GLN A 62 2.68 11.67 18.23
#